data_AF-A0A7Y2KTC7-F1
#
_entry.id   AF-A0A7Y2KTC7-F1
#
_cell.length_a   1.000
_cell.length_b   1.000
_cell.length_c   1.000
_cell.angle_alpha   90.00
_cell.angle_beta   90.00
_cell.angle_gamma   90.00
#
_symmetry.space_group_name_H-M   'P 1'
#
loop_
_entity.id
_entity.type
_entity.pdbx_description
1 polymer ?
#
loop_
_entity_poly.entity_id
_entity_poly.type
_entity_poly.pdbx_seq_one_letter_code
_entity_poly.pdbx_strand_id
1 'polypeptide(L)'
;MTDHIDLIQQAAAGSTSAHLGLVDLAIAAGASGSCRQIESLAAAETWARLAAAGGGKEENRALVGVLLARAEFEISRCAVYNAQWYEGEARRVLKLLVALDDADARQALEELGAPPQGEHHEPDLLVFTNLAAAARGDLAALGSLCDEAFRLLHDGQSDPIEALTAGELYARLASASGDADHMRRLAGVLLKRAEYEYREGWAALADNAVAEAAVLLSILVDTGDHSMSSWLSMLVNESSMPAIATATRHRPTILKFIEPQGTC
;
A
#
# COMPACT_ATOMS: atom_id res chain seq x y z
N MET A 1 -7.40 20.24 -26.19
CA MET A 1 -8.25 19.10 -25.82
C MET A 1 -7.78 17.79 -26.44
N THR A 2 -7.13 17.83 -27.61
CA THR A 2 -6.50 16.67 -28.28
C THR A 2 -5.31 16.09 -27.49
N ASP A 3 -4.51 16.95 -26.86
CA ASP A 3 -3.26 16.54 -26.18
C ASP A 3 -3.43 15.57 -25.00
N HIS A 4 -4.54 15.65 -24.25
CA HIS A 4 -4.75 14.77 -23.09
C HIS A 4 -5.13 13.35 -23.51
N ILE A 5 -5.87 13.20 -24.62
CA ILE A 5 -6.29 11.90 -25.13
C ILE A 5 -5.07 11.14 -25.65
N ASP A 6 -4.19 11.81 -26.38
CA ASP A 6 -2.96 11.23 -26.89
C ASP A 6 -2.02 10.80 -25.74
N LEU A 7 -1.95 11.58 -24.67
CA LEU A 7 -1.16 11.25 -23.48
C LEU A 7 -1.70 10.00 -22.76
N ILE A 8 -3.03 9.89 -22.59
CA ILE A 8 -3.66 8.70 -22.00
C ILE A 8 -3.41 7.46 -22.86
N GLN A 9 -3.48 7.58 -24.19
CA GLN A 9 -3.22 6.47 -25.10
C GLN A 9 -1.76 6.00 -25.01
N GLN A 10 -0.80 6.92 -24.92
CA GLN A 10 0.61 6.60 -24.74
C GLN A 10 0.89 5.95 -23.37
N ALA A 11 0.27 6.45 -22.30
CA ALA A 11 0.35 5.84 -20.98
C ALA A 11 -0.23 4.42 -20.98
N ALA A 12 -1.39 4.21 -21.61
CA ALA A 12 -1.97 2.88 -21.78
C ALA A 12 -1.07 1.92 -22.59
N ALA A 13 -0.23 2.45 -23.47
CA ALA A 13 0.80 1.70 -24.19
C ALA A 13 2.09 1.47 -23.38
N GLY A 14 2.15 1.89 -22.12
CA GLY A 14 3.29 1.70 -21.22
C GLY A 14 4.35 2.79 -21.26
N SER A 15 4.06 3.97 -21.83
CA SER A 15 5.01 5.07 -21.91
C SER A 15 5.20 5.73 -20.54
N THR A 16 6.41 5.58 -19.97
CA THR A 16 6.78 6.18 -18.69
C THR A 16 6.72 7.71 -18.71
N SER A 17 7.18 8.36 -19.79
CA SER A 17 7.09 9.82 -19.93
C SER A 17 5.64 10.30 -20.03
N ALA A 18 4.74 9.48 -20.61
CA ALA A 18 3.32 9.79 -20.62
C ALA A 18 2.70 9.66 -19.22
N HIS A 19 3.12 8.67 -18.42
CA HIS A 19 2.72 8.58 -17.01
C HIS A 19 3.15 9.83 -16.23
N LEU A 20 4.40 10.29 -16.39
CA LEU A 20 4.87 11.52 -15.75
C LEU A 20 4.09 12.76 -16.20
N GLY A 21 3.77 12.88 -17.49
CA GLY A 21 2.90 13.95 -17.98
C GLY A 21 1.50 13.93 -17.34
N LEU A 22 0.95 12.74 -17.07
CA LEU A 22 -0.33 12.59 -16.38
C LEU A 22 -0.25 12.94 -14.89
N VAL A 23 0.91 12.72 -14.25
CA VAL A 23 1.19 13.23 -12.89
C VAL A 23 1.11 14.76 -12.89
N ASP A 24 1.82 15.42 -13.81
CA ASP A 24 1.84 16.88 -13.89
C ASP A 24 0.45 17.47 -14.16
N LEU A 25 -0.31 16.86 -15.08
CA LEU A 25 -1.69 17.27 -15.36
C LEU A 25 -2.60 17.12 -14.14
N ALA A 26 -2.46 16.02 -13.39
CA ALA A 26 -3.24 15.79 -12.19
C ALA A 26 -2.92 16.85 -11.12
N ILE A 27 -1.65 17.13 -10.86
CA ILE A 27 -1.20 18.17 -9.91
C ILE A 27 -1.72 19.55 -10.34
N ALA A 28 -1.59 19.90 -11.63
CA ALA A 28 -2.06 21.17 -12.17
C ALA A 28 -3.58 21.35 -12.06
N ALA A 29 -4.34 20.26 -12.21
CA ALA A 29 -5.80 20.29 -12.03
C ALA A 29 -6.20 20.61 -10.58
N GLY A 30 -5.46 20.07 -9.60
CA GLY A 30 -5.66 20.39 -8.19
C GLY A 30 -5.25 21.83 -7.85
N ALA A 31 -4.08 22.26 -8.32
CA ALA A 31 -3.57 23.61 -8.09
C ALA A 31 -4.46 24.71 -8.71
N SER A 32 -5.12 24.41 -9.84
CA SER A 32 -6.04 25.34 -10.50
C SER A 32 -7.46 25.31 -9.92
N GLY A 33 -7.77 24.39 -9.00
CA GLY A 33 -9.11 24.19 -8.46
C GLY A 33 -10.11 23.54 -9.43
N SER A 34 -9.61 22.96 -10.52
CA SER A 34 -10.45 22.27 -11.52
C SER A 34 -11.03 20.95 -10.98
N CYS A 35 -10.40 20.36 -9.97
CA CYS A 35 -10.90 19.24 -9.19
C CYS A 35 -10.55 19.39 -7.72
N ARG A 36 -11.09 18.54 -6.84
CA ARG A 36 -10.71 18.57 -5.42
C ARG A 36 -9.25 18.15 -5.28
N GLN A 37 -8.53 18.78 -4.36
CA GLN A 37 -7.11 18.48 -4.13
C GLN A 37 -6.85 17.00 -3.84
N ILE A 38 -7.72 16.34 -3.08
CA ILE A 38 -7.63 14.89 -2.84
C ILE A 38 -7.77 14.04 -4.11
N GLU A 39 -8.66 14.43 -5.03
CA GLU A 39 -8.87 13.72 -6.31
C GLU A 39 -7.66 13.90 -7.22
N SER A 40 -7.13 15.12 -7.28
CA SER A 40 -5.89 15.47 -7.98
C SER A 40 -4.71 14.65 -7.46
N LEU A 41 -4.48 14.64 -6.14
CA LEU A 41 -3.34 13.94 -5.55
C LEU A 41 -3.48 12.42 -5.67
N ALA A 42 -4.68 11.86 -5.54
CA ALA A 42 -4.91 10.42 -5.75
C ALA A 42 -4.67 9.99 -7.21
N ALA A 43 -5.08 10.82 -8.17
CA ALA A 43 -4.78 10.59 -9.58
C ALA A 43 -3.28 10.68 -9.86
N ALA A 44 -2.61 11.72 -9.33
CA ALA A 44 -1.16 11.88 -9.44
C ALA A 44 -0.41 10.69 -8.84
N GLU A 45 -0.84 10.21 -7.67
CA GLU A 45 -0.24 9.06 -6.99
C GLU A 45 -0.33 7.80 -7.86
N THR A 46 -1.50 7.55 -8.46
CA THR A 46 -1.73 6.41 -9.33
C THR A 46 -0.76 6.41 -10.51
N TRP A 47 -0.63 7.54 -11.21
CA TRP A 47 0.27 7.65 -12.36
C TRP A 47 1.74 7.62 -11.97
N ALA A 48 2.12 8.22 -10.84
CA ALA A 48 3.48 8.21 -10.34
C ALA A 48 3.92 6.79 -9.95
N ARG A 49 3.03 5.99 -9.35
CA ARG A 49 3.28 4.57 -9.06
C ARG A 49 3.53 3.76 -10.34
N LEU A 50 2.73 4.00 -11.38
CA LEU A 50 2.89 3.34 -12.68
C LEU A 50 4.20 3.74 -13.37
N ALA A 51 4.61 5.02 -13.27
CA ALA A 51 5.90 5.47 -13.76
C ALA A 51 7.05 4.80 -12.98
N ALA A 52 6.99 4.85 -11.64
CA ALA A 52 8.04 4.36 -10.75
C ALA A 52 8.27 2.84 -10.87
N ALA A 53 7.25 2.07 -11.29
CA ALA A 53 7.39 0.66 -11.63
C ALA A 53 8.44 0.41 -12.74
N GLY A 54 8.72 1.39 -13.59
CA GLY A 54 9.81 1.33 -14.58
C GLY A 54 11.22 1.35 -13.96
N GLY A 55 11.35 1.68 -12.67
CA GLY A 55 12.60 1.62 -11.91
C GLY A 55 13.59 2.77 -12.16
N GLY A 56 13.22 3.78 -12.93
CA GLY A 56 14.08 4.94 -13.18
C GLY A 56 14.10 5.94 -12.02
N LYS A 57 15.18 6.73 -11.92
CA LYS A 57 15.36 7.71 -10.83
C LYS A 57 14.33 8.83 -10.90
N GLU A 58 14.06 9.35 -12.10
CA GLU A 58 13.13 10.47 -12.31
C GLU A 58 11.71 10.09 -11.86
N GLU A 59 11.29 8.87 -12.17
CA GLU A 59 9.97 8.36 -11.82
C GLU A 59 9.82 8.12 -10.32
N ASN A 60 10.84 7.57 -9.68
CA ASN A 60 10.85 7.40 -8.24
C ASN A 60 10.88 8.76 -7.51
N ARG A 61 11.56 9.78 -8.04
CA ARG A 61 11.50 11.16 -7.51
C ARG A 61 10.09 11.75 -7.65
N ALA A 62 9.43 11.57 -8.79
CA ALA A 62 8.05 12.02 -8.98
C ALA A 62 7.10 11.36 -7.97
N LEU A 63 7.26 10.06 -7.72
CA LEU A 63 6.49 9.35 -6.69
C LEU A 63 6.76 9.92 -5.30
N VAL A 64 8.01 10.15 -4.90
CA VAL A 64 8.35 10.78 -3.61
C VAL A 64 7.65 12.13 -3.47
N GLY A 65 7.74 13.00 -4.49
CA GLY A 65 7.10 14.31 -4.46
C GLY A 65 5.59 14.23 -4.24
N VAL A 66 4.92 13.30 -4.92
CA VAL A 66 3.47 13.08 -4.75
C VAL A 66 3.13 12.53 -3.36
N LEU A 67 3.91 11.56 -2.84
CA LEU A 67 3.70 11.00 -1.51
C LEU A 67 3.87 12.06 -0.41
N LEU A 68 4.89 12.91 -0.50
CA LEU A 68 5.07 14.02 0.45
C LEU A 68 3.93 15.04 0.35
N ALA A 69 3.46 15.38 -0.86
CA ALA A 69 2.29 16.24 -1.04
C ALA A 69 1.00 15.61 -0.48
N ARG A 70 0.84 14.28 -0.57
CA ARG A 70 -0.25 13.55 0.11
C ARG A 70 -0.10 13.68 1.62
N ALA A 71 1.11 13.50 2.17
CA ALA A 71 1.35 13.62 3.60
C ALA A 71 0.98 15.03 4.12
N GLU A 72 1.46 16.08 3.46
CA GLU A 72 1.13 17.47 3.81
C GLU A 72 -0.39 17.73 3.77
N PHE A 73 -1.08 17.21 2.75
CA PHE A 73 -2.53 17.32 2.66
C PHE A 73 -3.23 16.63 3.83
N GLU A 74 -2.81 15.43 4.21
CA GLU A 74 -3.40 14.71 5.35
C GLU A 74 -3.10 15.43 6.68
N ILE A 75 -1.90 16.00 6.87
CA ILE A 75 -1.56 16.86 8.03
C ILE A 75 -2.53 18.05 8.12
N SER A 76 -2.79 18.73 7.00
CA SER A 76 -3.71 19.88 6.96
C SER A 76 -5.14 19.54 7.39
N ARG A 77 -5.52 18.26 7.31
CA ARG A 77 -6.81 17.72 7.72
C ARG A 77 -6.79 17.05 9.10
N CYS A 78 -5.70 17.21 9.84
CA CYS A 78 -5.44 16.54 11.12
C CYS A 78 -5.45 14.99 11.03
N ALA A 79 -5.21 14.43 9.84
CA ALA A 79 -5.08 13.00 9.61
C ALA A 79 -3.61 12.57 9.72
N VAL A 80 -3.00 12.85 10.89
CA VAL A 80 -1.55 12.67 11.15
C VAL A 80 -1.07 11.25 10.83
N TYR A 81 -1.90 10.23 11.07
CA TYR A 81 -1.57 8.85 10.73
C TYR A 81 -1.40 8.63 9.22
N ASN A 82 -2.37 9.09 8.41
CA ASN A 82 -2.29 8.93 6.97
C ASN A 82 -1.04 9.65 6.43
N ALA A 83 -0.69 10.79 7.03
CA ALA A 83 0.54 11.48 6.70
C ALA A 83 1.78 10.64 7.00
N GLN A 84 1.87 10.05 8.20
CA GLN A 84 2.97 9.15 8.56
C GLN A 84 3.07 7.93 7.63
N TRP A 85 1.92 7.41 7.16
CA TRP A 85 1.90 6.32 6.18
C TRP A 85 2.54 6.73 4.85
N TYR A 86 2.18 7.91 4.34
CA TYR A 86 2.75 8.47 3.12
C TYR A 86 4.23 8.85 3.28
N GLU A 87 4.62 9.39 4.43
CA GLU A 87 6.03 9.69 4.76
C GLU A 87 6.87 8.42 4.86
N GLY A 88 6.34 7.36 5.50
CA GLY A 88 6.99 6.06 5.58
C GLY A 88 7.23 5.46 4.19
N GLU A 89 6.26 5.60 3.29
CA GLU A 89 6.46 5.17 1.90
C GLU A 89 7.48 6.03 1.15
N ALA A 90 7.39 7.37 1.28
CA ALA A 90 8.31 8.30 0.64
C ALA A 90 9.76 8.02 1.10
N ARG A 91 9.95 7.76 2.39
CA ARG A 91 11.24 7.38 3.00
C ARG A 91 11.83 6.14 2.34
N ARG A 92 11.03 5.10 2.12
CA ARG A 92 11.46 3.87 1.45
C ARG A 92 11.94 4.14 0.02
N VAL A 93 11.19 4.95 -0.73
CA VAL A 93 11.55 5.31 -2.11
C VAL A 93 12.78 6.23 -2.13
N LEU A 94 12.96 7.10 -1.13
CA LEU A 94 14.19 7.89 -0.97
C LEU A 94 15.40 7.01 -0.70
N LYS A 95 15.29 5.99 0.16
CA LYS A 95 16.38 5.01 0.35
C LYS A 95 16.72 4.27 -0.93
N LEU A 96 15.71 3.90 -1.73
CA LEU A 96 15.90 3.32 -3.05
C LEU A 96 16.75 4.24 -3.93
N LEU A 97 16.38 5.52 -4.01
CA LEU A 97 17.10 6.52 -4.78
C LEU A 97 18.54 6.73 -4.27
N VAL A 98 18.75 6.75 -2.95
CA VAL A 98 20.10 6.86 -2.35
C VAL A 98 20.99 5.69 -2.78
N ALA A 99 20.47 4.45 -2.79
CA ALA A 99 21.23 3.29 -3.26
C ALA A 99 21.48 3.30 -4.78
N LEU A 100 20.73 4.09 -5.53
CA LEU A 100 21.00 4.36 -6.94
C LEU A 100 22.00 5.51 -7.15
N ASP A 101 22.66 6.01 -6.10
CA ASP A 101 23.54 7.20 -6.14
C ASP A 101 22.80 8.48 -6.56
N ASP A 102 21.64 8.73 -5.96
CA ASP A 102 20.91 9.99 -6.08
C ASP A 102 21.27 10.95 -4.93
N ALA A 103 21.99 12.03 -5.25
CA ALA A 103 22.47 12.99 -4.25
C ALA A 103 21.32 13.79 -3.61
N ASP A 104 20.31 14.16 -4.40
CA ASP A 104 19.17 14.95 -3.93
C ASP A 104 18.30 14.10 -2.98
N ALA A 105 18.17 12.80 -3.25
CA ALA A 105 17.44 11.89 -2.39
C ALA A 105 18.08 11.72 -1.00
N ARG A 106 19.42 11.80 -0.90
CA ARG A 106 20.09 11.76 0.41
C ARG A 106 19.71 12.97 1.25
N GLN A 107 19.77 14.15 0.67
CA GLN A 107 19.37 15.38 1.35
C GLN A 107 17.89 15.35 1.74
N ALA A 108 16.99 14.95 0.84
CA ALA A 108 15.56 14.85 1.14
C ALA A 108 15.26 13.84 2.25
N LEU A 109 16.02 12.73 2.33
CA LEU A 109 15.90 11.75 3.41
C LEU A 109 16.32 12.31 4.77
N GLU A 110 17.37 13.14 4.78
CA GLU A 110 17.83 13.87 5.98
C GLU A 110 16.79 14.90 6.43
N GLU A 111 16.20 15.65 5.48
CA GLU A 111 15.15 16.65 5.75
C GLU A 111 13.86 16.03 6.28
N LEU A 112 13.49 14.83 5.80
CA LEU A 112 12.38 14.04 6.33
C LEU A 112 12.64 13.54 7.78
N GLY A 113 13.86 13.69 8.29
CA GLY A 113 14.26 13.30 9.65
C GLY A 113 14.34 11.79 9.86
N ALA A 114 14.59 11.35 11.09
CA ALA A 114 14.51 9.93 11.45
C ALA A 114 13.04 9.45 11.49
N PRO A 115 12.74 8.17 11.23
CA PRO A 115 11.42 7.63 11.50
C PRO A 115 11.07 7.77 13.00
N PRO A 116 9.77 7.83 13.35
CA PRO A 116 9.34 8.04 14.73
C PRO A 116 9.74 6.92 15.69
N GLN A 117 10.01 5.69 15.20
CA GLN A 117 10.39 4.54 16.04
C GLN A 117 11.38 3.58 15.35
N GLY A 118 12.65 3.95 15.16
CA GLY A 118 13.66 2.94 14.80
C GLY A 118 14.97 3.44 14.20
N GLU A 119 15.96 2.54 14.15
CA GLU A 119 17.19 2.73 13.39
C GLU A 119 16.95 2.52 11.88
N HIS A 120 17.72 3.23 11.05
CA HIS A 120 17.64 3.12 9.60
C HIS A 120 18.22 1.80 9.12
N HIS A 121 17.44 1.00 8.38
CA HIS A 121 18.00 -0.07 7.55
C HIS A 121 18.59 0.52 6.27
N GLU A 122 19.79 0.05 5.91
CA GLU A 122 20.33 0.26 4.57
C GLU A 122 19.45 -0.45 3.53
N PRO A 123 19.27 0.14 2.34
CA PRO A 123 18.49 -0.47 1.28
C PRO A 123 19.15 -1.77 0.79
N ASP A 124 18.44 -2.90 0.92
CA ASP A 124 18.93 -4.21 0.49
C ASP A 124 18.87 -4.36 -1.04
N LEU A 125 20.01 -4.62 -1.69
CA LEU A 125 20.14 -4.85 -3.13
C LEU A 125 19.26 -6.03 -3.64
N LEU A 126 18.89 -6.98 -2.78
CA LEU A 126 17.90 -8.03 -3.10
C LEU A 126 16.51 -7.46 -3.35
N VAL A 127 16.11 -6.41 -2.63
CA VAL A 127 14.84 -5.71 -2.85
C VAL A 127 14.81 -5.10 -4.26
N PHE A 128 15.92 -4.56 -4.75
CA PHE A 128 16.01 -4.02 -6.11
C PHE A 128 15.87 -5.07 -7.20
N THR A 129 16.53 -6.22 -7.03
CA THR A 129 16.46 -7.31 -7.99
C THR A 129 15.04 -7.86 -8.08
N ASN A 130 14.37 -7.99 -6.93
CA ASN A 130 12.99 -8.46 -6.86
C ASN A 130 11.99 -7.40 -7.37
N LEU A 131 12.21 -6.10 -7.12
CA LEU A 131 11.38 -5.03 -7.67
C LEU A 131 11.44 -5.00 -9.20
N ALA A 132 12.63 -5.14 -9.78
CA ALA A 132 12.79 -5.19 -11.23
C ALA A 132 12.14 -6.45 -11.84
N ALA A 133 12.18 -7.59 -11.14
CA ALA A 133 11.48 -8.80 -11.56
C ALA A 133 9.95 -8.64 -11.44
N ALA A 134 9.46 -8.10 -10.33
CA ALA A 134 8.04 -7.79 -10.11
C ALA A 134 7.49 -6.83 -11.17
N ALA A 135 8.25 -5.81 -11.56
CA ALA A 135 7.89 -4.89 -12.64
C ALA A 135 7.72 -5.59 -14.01
N ARG A 136 8.37 -6.74 -14.22
CA ARG A 136 8.20 -7.58 -15.41
C ARG A 136 7.10 -8.64 -15.26
N GLY A 137 6.31 -8.58 -14.18
CA GLY A 137 5.21 -9.50 -13.92
C GLY A 137 5.59 -10.77 -13.15
N ASP A 138 6.77 -10.81 -12.53
CA ASP A 138 7.16 -11.92 -11.67
C ASP A 138 6.43 -11.85 -10.31
N LEU A 139 5.35 -12.63 -10.19
CA LEU A 139 4.56 -12.72 -8.96
C LEU A 139 5.34 -13.35 -7.80
N ALA A 140 6.28 -14.25 -8.07
CA ALA A 140 7.10 -14.85 -7.01
C ALA A 140 8.02 -13.79 -6.38
N ALA A 141 8.54 -12.87 -7.19
CA ALA A 141 9.32 -11.73 -6.70
C ALA A 141 8.48 -10.81 -5.79
N LEU A 142 7.21 -10.57 -6.10
CA LEU A 142 6.30 -9.84 -5.20
C LEU A 142 6.06 -10.60 -3.88
N GLY A 143 5.94 -11.93 -3.95
CA GLY A 143 5.86 -12.79 -2.76
C GLY A 143 7.10 -12.65 -1.88
N SER A 144 8.31 -12.72 -2.45
CA SER A 144 9.56 -12.54 -1.71
C SER A 144 9.71 -11.14 -1.11
N LEU A 145 9.23 -10.10 -1.80
CA LEU A 145 9.23 -8.73 -1.27
C LEU A 145 8.27 -8.57 -0.08
N CYS A 146 7.11 -9.22 -0.10
CA CYS A 146 6.23 -9.28 1.08
C CYS A 146 6.89 -10.01 2.26
N ASP A 147 7.47 -11.18 1.99
CA ASP A 147 8.08 -12.02 3.03
C ASP A 147 9.28 -11.28 3.68
N GLU A 148 10.04 -10.54 2.88
CA GLU A 148 11.13 -9.67 3.37
C GLU A 148 10.63 -8.51 4.23
N ALA A 149 9.56 -7.84 3.84
CA ALA A 149 8.95 -6.77 4.66
C ALA A 149 8.52 -7.29 6.04
N PHE A 150 7.96 -8.51 6.09
CA PHE A 150 7.64 -9.16 7.37
C PHE A 150 8.87 -9.55 8.18
N ARG A 151 9.92 -10.04 7.52
CA ARG A 151 11.18 -10.38 8.19
C ARG A 151 11.77 -9.15 8.86
N LEU A 152 11.83 -8.01 8.15
CA LEU A 152 12.32 -6.74 8.68
C LEU A 152 11.49 -6.25 9.88
N LEU A 153 10.16 -6.42 9.82
CA LEU A 153 9.26 -6.11 10.93
C LEU A 153 9.51 -7.02 12.14
N HIS A 154 9.69 -8.33 11.92
CA HIS A 154 9.91 -9.31 12.99
C HIS A 154 11.27 -9.13 13.68
N ASP A 155 12.32 -8.92 12.88
CA ASP A 155 13.69 -8.79 13.37
C ASP A 155 13.96 -7.42 14.03
N GLY A 156 12.98 -6.51 14.00
CA GLY A 156 13.14 -5.14 14.51
C GLY A 156 14.16 -4.32 13.73
N GLN A 157 14.42 -4.70 12.47
CA GLN A 157 15.43 -4.08 11.60
C GLN A 157 14.86 -2.90 10.80
N SER A 158 13.56 -2.64 10.90
CA SER A 158 12.88 -1.54 10.21
C SER A 158 11.93 -0.80 11.12
N ASP A 159 11.72 0.48 10.81
CA ASP A 159 10.55 1.20 11.27
C ASP A 159 9.29 0.39 10.89
N PRO A 160 8.39 0.11 11.86
CA PRO A 160 7.21 -0.70 11.61
C PRO A 160 6.28 -0.14 10.54
N ILE A 161 6.12 1.19 10.46
CA ILE A 161 5.27 1.82 9.45
C ILE A 161 5.88 1.59 8.07
N GLU A 162 7.18 1.84 7.91
CA GLU A 162 7.86 1.60 6.63
C GLU A 162 7.73 0.15 6.15
N ALA A 163 7.94 -0.83 7.04
CA ALA A 163 7.82 -2.25 6.73
C ALA A 163 6.38 -2.65 6.38
N LEU A 164 5.39 -2.19 7.16
CA LEU A 164 3.98 -2.49 6.92
C LEU A 164 3.48 -1.85 5.62
N THR A 165 3.83 -0.60 5.35
CA THR A 165 3.47 0.09 4.10
C THR A 165 4.06 -0.61 2.88
N ALA A 166 5.32 -1.03 2.94
CA ALA A 166 5.95 -1.78 1.87
C ALA A 166 5.29 -3.15 1.66
N GLY A 167 5.10 -3.91 2.74
CA GLY A 167 4.47 -5.23 2.70
C GLY A 167 3.06 -5.16 2.12
N GLU A 168 2.28 -4.13 2.50
CA GLU A 168 0.91 -3.96 2.02
C GLU A 168 0.88 -3.61 0.54
N LEU A 169 1.74 -2.68 0.10
CA LEU A 169 1.86 -2.32 -1.31
C LEU A 169 2.14 -3.56 -2.17
N TYR A 170 3.14 -4.36 -1.81
CA TYR A 170 3.50 -5.57 -2.55
C TYR A 170 2.39 -6.62 -2.52
N ALA A 171 1.74 -6.80 -1.38
CA ALA A 171 0.68 -7.79 -1.25
C ALA A 171 -0.57 -7.38 -2.03
N ARG A 172 -0.90 -6.08 -2.09
CA ARG A 172 -1.98 -5.55 -2.93
C ARG A 172 -1.67 -5.77 -4.41
N LEU A 173 -0.46 -5.45 -4.86
CA LEU A 173 -0.04 -5.70 -6.25
C LEU A 173 -0.12 -7.18 -6.61
N ALA A 174 0.37 -8.06 -5.74
CA ALA A 174 0.40 -9.49 -6.01
C ALA A 174 -1.01 -10.11 -5.99
N SER A 175 -1.85 -9.73 -5.02
CA SER A 175 -3.22 -10.26 -4.86
C SER A 175 -4.16 -9.84 -5.99
N ALA A 176 -3.85 -8.77 -6.72
CA ALA A 176 -4.60 -8.37 -7.91
C ALA A 176 -4.60 -9.43 -9.02
N SER A 177 -3.64 -10.37 -8.99
CA SER A 177 -3.62 -11.55 -9.88
C SER A 177 -4.74 -12.56 -9.59
N GLY A 178 -5.37 -12.49 -8.41
CA GLY A 178 -6.35 -13.46 -7.92
C GLY A 178 -5.75 -14.76 -7.38
N ASP A 179 -4.41 -14.84 -7.29
CA ASP A 179 -3.72 -15.98 -6.71
C ASP A 179 -3.99 -16.11 -5.20
N ALA A 180 -4.31 -17.32 -4.75
CA ALA A 180 -4.72 -17.58 -3.38
C ALA A 180 -3.59 -17.31 -2.37
N ASP A 181 -2.34 -17.65 -2.70
CA ASP A 181 -1.20 -17.44 -1.81
C ASP A 181 -0.94 -15.94 -1.62
N HIS A 182 -1.09 -15.14 -2.68
CA HIS A 182 -0.95 -13.69 -2.59
C HIS A 182 -2.12 -13.01 -1.86
N MET A 183 -3.35 -13.51 -2.03
CA MET A 183 -4.49 -13.04 -1.23
C MET A 183 -4.32 -13.37 0.27
N ARG A 184 -3.75 -14.54 0.62
CA ARG A 184 -3.39 -14.85 2.01
C ARG A 184 -2.35 -13.90 2.57
N ARG A 185 -1.31 -13.58 1.78
CA ARG A 185 -0.29 -12.59 2.17
C ARG A 185 -0.91 -11.23 2.45
N LEU A 186 -1.80 -10.75 1.58
CA LEU A 186 -2.50 -9.47 1.82
C LEU A 186 -3.33 -9.50 3.09
N ALA A 187 -4.11 -10.57 3.32
CA ALA A 187 -4.86 -10.71 4.57
C ALA A 187 -3.93 -10.69 5.79
N GLY A 188 -2.80 -11.40 5.75
CA GLY A 188 -1.79 -11.39 6.82
C GLY A 188 -1.20 -10.00 7.08
N VAL A 189 -0.89 -9.24 6.02
CA VAL A 189 -0.35 -7.87 6.17
C VAL A 189 -1.38 -6.96 6.82
N LEU A 190 -2.63 -7.01 6.38
CA LEU A 190 -3.70 -6.19 6.94
C LEU A 190 -3.93 -6.48 8.43
N LEU A 191 -3.83 -7.75 8.85
CA LEU A 191 -3.92 -8.10 10.27
C LEU A 191 -2.73 -7.60 11.08
N LYS A 192 -1.52 -7.62 10.52
CA LYS A 192 -0.35 -7.06 11.19
C LYS A 192 -0.37 -5.53 11.25
N ARG A 193 -0.94 -4.89 10.23
CA ARG A 193 -1.24 -3.45 10.26
C ARG A 193 -2.23 -3.15 11.38
N ALA A 194 -3.33 -3.89 11.48
CA ALA A 194 -4.32 -3.72 12.54
C ALA A 194 -3.72 -3.86 13.94
N GLU A 195 -2.87 -4.87 14.16
CA GLU A 195 -2.17 -5.08 15.44
C GLU A 195 -1.34 -3.85 15.84
N TYR A 196 -0.61 -3.28 14.88
CA TYR A 196 0.15 -2.05 15.08
C TYR A 196 -0.77 -0.85 15.35
N GLU A 197 -1.81 -0.66 14.53
CA GLU A 197 -2.76 0.44 14.65
C GLU A 197 -3.51 0.42 16.00
N TYR A 198 -3.91 -0.74 16.52
CA TYR A 198 -4.49 -0.85 17.85
C TYR A 198 -3.51 -0.45 18.95
N ARG A 199 -2.24 -0.86 18.84
CA ARG A 199 -1.20 -0.54 19.82
C ARG A 199 -0.96 0.97 19.92
N GLU A 200 -1.03 1.65 18.79
CA GLU A 200 -0.89 3.12 18.70
C GLU A 200 -2.20 3.88 19.00
N GLY A 201 -3.29 3.17 19.31
CA GLY A 201 -4.58 3.76 19.68
C GLY A 201 -5.46 4.19 18.51
N TRP A 202 -5.19 3.71 17.30
CA TRP A 202 -5.90 4.04 16.06
C TRP A 202 -6.97 3.01 15.70
N ALA A 203 -7.89 2.77 16.63
CA ALA A 203 -8.90 1.71 16.51
C ALA A 203 -9.69 1.77 15.19
N ALA A 204 -10.14 2.94 14.73
CA ALA A 204 -10.92 3.04 13.50
C ALA A 204 -10.19 2.59 12.23
N LEU A 205 -8.85 2.74 12.19
CA LEU A 205 -8.02 2.31 11.06
C LEU A 205 -7.74 0.81 11.14
N ALA A 206 -7.46 0.33 12.35
CA ALA A 206 -7.34 -1.10 12.65
C ALA A 206 -8.62 -1.86 12.27
N ASP A 207 -9.79 -1.32 12.63
CA ASP A 207 -11.09 -1.88 12.28
C ASP A 207 -11.27 -2.03 10.75
N ASN A 208 -10.82 -1.03 9.97
CA ASN A 208 -10.87 -1.09 8.52
C ASN A 208 -9.93 -2.17 7.95
N ALA A 209 -8.72 -2.28 8.51
CA ALA A 209 -7.76 -3.31 8.11
C ALA A 209 -8.30 -4.72 8.39
N VAL A 210 -8.88 -4.93 9.58
CA VAL A 210 -9.50 -6.20 9.98
C VAL A 210 -10.69 -6.54 9.08
N ALA A 211 -11.55 -5.56 8.79
CA ALA A 211 -12.71 -5.77 7.91
C ALA A 211 -12.27 -6.19 6.51
N GLU A 212 -11.24 -5.57 5.94
CA GLU A 212 -10.70 -5.94 4.63
C GLU A 212 -10.07 -7.34 4.65
N ALA A 213 -9.30 -7.66 5.70
CA ALA A 213 -8.73 -9.00 5.88
C ALA A 213 -9.82 -10.09 5.95
N ALA A 214 -10.90 -9.84 6.70
CA ALA A 214 -12.03 -10.76 6.79
C ALA A 214 -12.70 -11.00 5.43
N VAL A 215 -12.84 -9.96 4.60
CA VAL A 215 -13.38 -10.09 3.24
C VAL A 215 -12.48 -10.96 2.36
N LEU A 216 -11.15 -10.77 2.43
CA LEU A 216 -10.19 -11.58 1.66
C LEU A 216 -10.22 -13.05 2.08
N LEU A 217 -10.21 -13.32 3.39
CA LEU A 217 -10.28 -14.68 3.93
C LEU A 217 -11.60 -15.36 3.53
N SER A 218 -12.71 -14.64 3.50
CA SER A 218 -13.98 -15.17 3.01
C SER A 218 -13.92 -15.57 1.53
N ILE A 219 -13.27 -14.78 0.67
CA ILE A 219 -13.10 -15.14 -0.75
C ILE A 219 -12.30 -16.43 -0.87
N LEU A 220 -11.21 -16.54 -0.11
CA LEU A 220 -10.36 -17.73 -0.11
C LEU A 220 -11.15 -18.98 0.30
N VAL A 221 -11.94 -18.89 1.36
CA VAL A 221 -12.77 -20.03 1.78
C VAL A 221 -13.85 -20.36 0.74
N ASP A 222 -14.54 -19.36 0.19
CA ASP A 222 -15.58 -19.55 -0.84
C ASP A 222 -15.00 -20.16 -2.14
N THR A 223 -13.71 -19.96 -2.41
CA THR A 223 -12.99 -20.52 -3.55
C THR A 223 -12.35 -21.89 -3.27
N GLY A 224 -12.57 -22.45 -2.08
CA GLY A 224 -12.18 -23.83 -1.71
C GLY A 224 -10.99 -23.93 -0.75
N ASP A 225 -10.40 -22.82 -0.34
CA ASP A 225 -9.33 -22.81 0.66
C ASP A 225 -9.88 -22.79 2.09
N HIS A 226 -10.35 -23.96 2.52
CA HIS A 226 -10.92 -24.17 3.84
C HIS A 226 -9.90 -24.05 4.99
N SER A 227 -8.59 -23.97 4.70
CA SER A 227 -7.57 -23.75 5.73
C SER A 227 -7.71 -22.36 6.39
N MET A 228 -8.32 -21.41 5.68
CA MET A 228 -8.56 -20.05 6.17
C MET A 228 -9.78 -19.91 7.09
N SER A 229 -10.62 -20.96 7.21
CA SER A 229 -11.84 -20.89 8.02
C SER A 229 -11.58 -20.64 9.50
N SER A 230 -10.50 -21.17 10.07
CA SER A 230 -10.14 -20.92 11.48
C SER A 230 -9.73 -19.46 11.71
N TRP A 231 -8.94 -18.89 10.82
CA TRP A 231 -8.52 -17.48 10.86
C TRP A 231 -9.72 -16.53 10.71
N LEU A 232 -10.61 -16.80 9.75
CA LEU A 232 -11.83 -16.03 9.59
C LEU A 232 -12.72 -16.11 10.83
N SER A 233 -12.88 -17.31 11.41
CA SER A 233 -13.68 -17.53 12.62
C SER A 233 -13.09 -16.78 13.83
N MET A 234 -11.77 -16.78 13.98
CA MET A 234 -11.08 -16.02 15.03
C MET A 234 -11.38 -14.52 14.91
N LEU A 235 -11.20 -13.94 13.72
CA LEU A 235 -11.46 -12.51 13.49
C LEU A 235 -12.91 -12.14 13.78
N VAL A 236 -13.86 -12.97 13.35
CA VAL A 236 -15.28 -12.74 13.62
C VAL A 236 -15.58 -12.82 15.13
N ASN A 237 -15.11 -13.87 15.80
CA ASN A 237 -15.50 -14.16 17.18
C ASN A 237 -14.85 -13.21 18.20
N GLU A 238 -13.64 -12.74 17.92
CA GLU A 238 -12.93 -11.81 18.79
C GLU A 238 -13.37 -10.35 18.62
N SER A 239 -14.05 -10.04 17.51
CA SER A 239 -14.40 -8.68 17.16
C SER A 239 -15.87 -8.38 17.44
N SER A 240 -16.12 -7.61 18.50
CA SER A 240 -17.42 -6.97 18.77
C SER A 240 -17.73 -5.80 17.82
N MET A 241 -17.15 -5.79 16.61
CA MET A 241 -16.88 -4.58 15.85
C MET A 241 -17.96 -4.25 14.81
N PRO A 242 -18.52 -3.02 14.82
CA PRO A 242 -19.47 -2.55 13.80
C PRO A 242 -18.94 -2.63 12.36
N ALA A 243 -17.62 -2.54 12.14
CA ALA A 243 -17.00 -2.64 10.82
C ALA A 243 -17.06 -4.06 10.24
N ILE A 244 -16.76 -5.08 11.06
CA ILE A 244 -16.93 -6.49 10.65
C ILE A 244 -18.42 -6.80 10.47
N ALA A 245 -19.30 -6.31 11.35
CA ALA A 245 -20.74 -6.44 11.19
C ALA A 245 -21.28 -5.78 9.90
N THR A 246 -20.64 -4.69 9.45
CA THR A 246 -20.98 -4.02 8.18
C THR A 246 -20.43 -4.79 6.98
N ALA A 247 -19.18 -5.25 7.05
CA ALA A 247 -18.56 -6.08 6.00
C ALA A 247 -19.29 -7.43 5.82
N THR A 248 -19.71 -8.07 6.92
CA THR A 248 -20.52 -9.30 6.92
C THR A 248 -21.93 -9.06 6.36
N ARG A 249 -22.54 -7.91 6.64
CA ARG A 249 -23.84 -7.50 6.07
C ARG A 249 -23.80 -7.34 4.55
N HIS A 250 -22.65 -6.96 3.98
CA HIS A 250 -22.46 -6.85 2.53
C HIS A 250 -22.08 -8.16 1.84
N ARG A 251 -21.72 -9.23 2.59
CA ARG A 251 -21.42 -10.57 2.06
C ARG A 251 -22.02 -11.67 2.92
N PRO A 252 -23.23 -12.15 2.59
CA PRO A 252 -23.96 -13.15 3.38
C PRO A 252 -23.23 -14.49 3.55
N THR A 253 -22.23 -14.82 2.73
CA THR A 253 -21.41 -16.03 2.90
C THR A 253 -20.52 -15.97 4.14
N ILE A 254 -20.08 -14.78 4.57
CA ILE A 254 -19.33 -14.62 5.82
C ILE A 254 -20.18 -15.08 7.00
N LEU A 255 -21.50 -14.79 6.99
CA LEU A 255 -22.44 -15.21 8.04
C LEU A 255 -22.54 -16.73 8.20
N LYS A 256 -22.26 -17.53 7.16
CA LYS A 256 -22.27 -19.00 7.24
C LYS A 256 -21.16 -19.57 8.14
N PHE A 257 -20.09 -18.79 8.37
CA PHE A 257 -18.99 -19.16 9.28
C PHE A 257 -19.25 -18.71 10.72
N ILE A 258 -20.14 -17.72 10.91
CA ILE A 258 -20.53 -17.18 12.22
C ILE A 258 -21.69 -18.01 12.81
N GLU A 259 -22.56 -18.53 11.96
CA GLU A 259 -23.67 -19.40 12.34
C GLU A 259 -23.72 -20.64 11.43
N PRO A 260 -23.20 -21.80 11.86
CA PRO A 260 -23.38 -23.06 11.14
C PRO A 260 -24.85 -23.49 11.04
N GLN A 261 -25.73 -22.84 11.82
CA GLN A 261 -27.17 -23.05 11.87
C GLN A 261 -27.83 -21.67 11.87
N GLY A 262 -28.24 -21.19 10.68
CA GLY A 262 -28.77 -19.84 10.55
C GLY A 262 -29.94 -19.56 11.50
N THR A 263 -29.80 -18.54 12.34
CA THR A 263 -30.87 -17.85 13.05
C THR A 263 -30.39 -16.46 13.50
N CYS A 264 -30.49 -15.47 12.62
CA CYS A 264 -31.00 -14.11 12.91
C CYS A 264 -31.35 -13.37 11.60
#